data_AF-A0A352WTI4-F1
#
_entry.id   AF-A0A352WTI4-F1
#
_cell.length_a   1.000
_cell.length_b   1.000
_cell.length_c   1.000
_cell.angle_alpha   90.00
_cell.angle_beta   90.00
_cell.angle_gamma   90.00
#
_symmetry.space_group_name_H-M   'P 1'
#
loop_
_entity.id
_entity.type
_entity.pdbx_description
1 polymer ?
#
loop_
_entity_poly.entity_id
_entity_poly.type
_entity_poly.pdbx_seq_one_letter_code
_entity_poly.pdbx_strand_id
1 'polypeptide(L)' 'ACGTTGESSTLTDLEHREIIAYCVEKVAGRVPVIAGTGSNETSYAMELSRFAAQEGADAVLIVTPYYNKCTPKGLIRHYQ' A
#
# COMPACT_ATOMS: atom_id res chain seq x y z
N ALA A 1 2.09 7.23 -3.85
CA ALA A 1 2.02 6.30 -4.99
C ALA A 1 0.80 5.39 -4.83
N CYS A 2 0.09 5.06 -5.91
CA CYS A 2 -0.96 4.03 -5.96
C CYS A 2 -2.09 4.16 -4.90
N GLY A 3 -2.68 5.35 -4.74
CA GLY A 3 -3.97 5.47 -4.06
C GLY A 3 -5.14 5.13 -5.01
N THR A 4 -6.38 5.37 -4.59
CA THR A 4 -7.56 5.23 -5.47
C THR A 4 -7.44 6.08 -6.74
N THR A 5 -6.94 7.31 -6.63
CA THR A 5 -6.67 8.19 -7.78
C THR A 5 -5.55 7.66 -8.69
N GLY A 6 -4.63 6.86 -8.15
CA GLY A 6 -3.61 6.14 -8.91
C GLY A 6 -4.05 4.74 -9.32
N GLU A 7 -5.36 4.46 -9.27
CA GLU A 7 -6.01 3.25 -9.77
C GLU A 7 -5.46 1.93 -9.19
N SER A 8 -5.10 1.91 -7.91
CA SER A 8 -4.45 0.76 -7.28
C SER A 8 -5.20 -0.58 -7.41
N SER A 9 -6.53 -0.55 -7.57
CA SER A 9 -7.36 -1.75 -7.73
C SER A 9 -7.30 -2.40 -9.12
N THR A 10 -6.73 -1.72 -10.13
CA THR A 10 -6.61 -2.23 -11.49
C THR A 10 -5.18 -2.65 -11.86
N LEU A 11 -4.22 -2.39 -10.96
CA LEU A 11 -2.83 -2.80 -11.12
C LEU A 11 -2.65 -4.29 -10.79
N THR A 12 -1.78 -4.94 -11.55
CA THR A 12 -1.17 -6.20 -11.10
C THR A 12 -0.21 -5.94 -9.94
N ASP A 13 0.12 -6.97 -9.17
CA ASP A 13 1.10 -6.83 -8.07
C ASP A 13 2.47 -6.32 -8.56
N LEU A 14 2.92 -6.81 -9.72
CA LEU A 14 4.18 -6.38 -10.32
C LEU A 14 4.17 -4.89 -10.66
N GLU A 15 3.14 -4.43 -11.39
CA GLU A 15 2.99 -3.01 -11.75
C GLU A 15 2.92 -2.13 -10.51
N HIS A 16 2.19 -2.57 -9.48
CA HIS A 16 2.07 -1.84 -8.23
C HIS A 16 3.45 -1.64 -7.56
N ARG A 17 4.26 -2.70 -7.48
CA ARG A 17 5.61 -2.65 -6.94
C ARG A 17 6.53 -1.75 -7.76
N GLU A 18 6.52 -1.90 -9.09
CA GLU A 18 7.33 -1.11 -10.00
C GLU A 18 7.01 0.38 -9.91
N ILE A 19 5.72 0.75 -9.82
CA ILE A 19 5.29 2.15 -9.66
C ILE A 19 5.76 2.71 -8.32
N ILE A 20 5.64 1.96 -7.22
CA ILE A 20 6.13 2.40 -5.91
C ILE A 20 7.63 2.65 -5.96
N ALA A 21 8.42 1.67 -6.42
CA ALA A 21 9.87 1.78 -6.52
C ALA A 21 10.28 2.97 -7.41
N TYR A 22 9.66 3.11 -8.59
CA TYR A 22 9.89 4.23 -9.49
C TYR A 22 9.59 5.57 -8.83
N CYS A 23 8.45 5.70 -8.14
CA CYS A 23 8.10 6.94 -7.45
C CYS A 23 9.13 7.31 -6.37
N VAL A 24 9.56 6.35 -5.56
CA VAL A 24 10.58 6.60 -4.53
C VAL A 24 11.91 7.03 -5.17
N GLU A 25 12.39 6.28 -6.16
CA GLU A 25 13.62 6.58 -6.91
C GLU A 25 13.57 7.98 -7.54
N LYS A 26 12.48 8.29 -8.26
CA LYS A 26 12.37 9.59 -8.94
C LYS A 26 12.19 10.74 -7.98
N VAL A 27 11.48 10.57 -6.87
CA VAL A 27 11.31 11.64 -5.89
C VAL A 27 12.64 11.96 -5.22
N ALA A 28 13.49 10.96 -4.95
CA ALA A 28 14.83 11.14 -4.41
C ALA A 28 14.85 12.04 -3.16
N GLY A 29 13.88 11.83 -2.24
CA GLY A 29 13.77 12.56 -0.98
C GLY A 29 13.31 14.03 -1.09
N ARG A 30 12.91 14.51 -2.28
CA ARG A 30 12.44 15.90 -2.46
C ARG A 30 11.11 16.19 -1.76
N VAL A 31 10.23 15.20 -1.69
CA VAL A 31 8.94 15.25 -1.00
C VAL A 31 8.63 13.87 -0.38
N PRO A 32 7.76 13.78 0.65
CA PRO A 32 7.38 12.49 1.19
C PRO A 32 6.63 11.62 0.19
N VAL A 33 6.97 10.33 0.12
CA VAL A 33 6.27 9.33 -0.67
C VAL A 33 5.44 8.44 0.24
N ILE A 34 4.12 8.59 0.14
CA ILE A 34 3.14 7.71 0.82
C ILE A 34 2.67 6.63 -0.16
N ALA A 35 2.98 5.36 0.11
CA ALA A 35 2.60 4.24 -0.74
C ALA A 35 1.22 3.66 -0.37
N GLY A 36 0.31 3.53 -1.35
CA GLY A 36 -1.00 2.93 -1.14
C GLY A 36 -0.95 1.41 -1.16
N THR A 37 -0.72 0.80 0.00
CA THR A 37 -0.48 -0.64 0.12
C THR A 37 -1.60 -1.40 0.83
N GLY A 38 -2.70 -0.72 1.15
CA GLY A 38 -3.88 -1.34 1.77
C GLY A 38 -4.63 -2.27 0.83
N SER A 39 -5.19 -3.34 1.37
CA SER A 39 -6.00 -4.33 0.67
C SER A 39 -7.04 -4.94 1.60
N ASN A 40 -8.08 -5.55 1.05
CA ASN A 40 -8.99 -6.39 1.82
C ASN A 40 -8.40 -7.75 2.22
N GLU A 41 -7.23 -8.09 1.68
CA GLU A 41 -6.42 -9.23 2.07
C GLU A 41 -5.26 -8.79 2.98
N THR A 42 -5.30 -9.19 4.25
CA THR A 42 -4.30 -8.76 5.26
C THR A 42 -2.88 -9.21 4.93
N SER A 43 -2.69 -10.46 4.46
CA SER A 43 -1.38 -10.98 4.04
C SER A 43 -0.76 -10.12 2.96
N TYR A 44 -1.53 -9.87 1.89
CA TYR A 44 -1.09 -9.03 0.78
C TYR A 44 -0.74 -7.60 1.22
N ALA A 45 -1.61 -6.97 2.02
CA ALA A 45 -1.36 -5.62 2.54
C ALA A 45 -0.04 -5.56 3.35
N MET A 46 0.24 -6.58 4.17
CA MET A 46 1.48 -6.67 4.93
C MET A 46 2.71 -6.83 4.02
N GLU A 47 2.65 -7.73 3.04
CA GLU A 47 3.76 -8.00 2.11
C GLU A 47 4.10 -6.78 1.26
N LEU A 48 3.10 -6.12 0.71
CA LEU A 48 3.29 -4.92 -0.11
C LEU A 48 3.78 -3.73 0.73
N SER A 49 3.29 -3.60 1.97
CA SER A 49 3.76 -2.56 2.90
C SER A 49 5.22 -2.76 3.30
N ARG A 50 5.66 -4.01 3.54
CA ARG A 50 7.06 -4.33 3.82
C ARG A 50 7.95 -4.00 2.63
N PHE A 51 7.51 -4.36 1.43
CA PHE A 51 8.21 -3.98 0.20
C PHE A 51 8.33 -2.47 0.05
N ALA A 52 7.23 -1.73 0.19
CA ALA A 52 7.27 -0.27 0.06
C ALA A 52 8.22 0.39 1.08
N ALA A 53 8.26 -0.12 2.31
CA ALA A 53 9.22 0.34 3.32
C ALA A 53 10.67 0.02 2.96
N GLN A 54 10.94 -1.17 2.38
CA GLN A 54 12.27 -1.56 1.90
C GLN A 54 12.75 -0.68 0.73
N GLU A 55 11.84 -0.29 -0.17
CA GLU A 55 12.13 0.62 -1.29
C GLU A 55 12.36 2.07 -0.84
N GLY A 56 11.98 2.42 0.40
CA GLY A 56 12.22 3.74 0.98
C GLY A 56 11.02 4.68 0.97
N ALA A 57 9.79 4.16 0.90
CA ALA A 57 8.60 4.98 1.12
C ALA A 57 8.55 5.50 2.58
N ASP A 58 8.19 6.77 2.77
CA ASP A 58 8.14 7.42 4.08
C ASP A 58 6.95 6.97 4.94
N ALA A 59 5.87 6.55 4.29
CA ALA A 59 4.67 6.05 4.95
C ALA A 59 3.85 5.14 4.03
N VAL A 60 2.89 4.44 4.63
CA VAL A 60 1.89 3.62 3.93
C VAL A 60 0.48 4.15 4.16
N LEU A 61 -0.35 4.12 3.12
CA LEU A 61 -1.78 4.39 3.17
C LEU A 61 -2.53 3.04 3.18
N ILE A 62 -3.18 2.74 4.30
CA ILE A 62 -3.89 1.47 4.50
C ILE A 62 -5.41 1.72 4.48
N VAL A 63 -6.06 1.28 3.39
CA VAL A 63 -7.52 1.27 3.30
C VAL A 63 -8.11 0.20 4.23
N THR A 64 -9.27 0.48 4.82
CA THR A 64 -10.05 -0.53 5.55
C THR A 64 -10.45 -1.67 4.61
N PRO A 65 -10.42 -2.95 5.03
CA PRO A 65 -10.83 -4.06 4.18
C PRO A 65 -12.19 -3.83 3.52
N TYR A 66 -12.14 -3.66 2.21
CA TYR A 66 -13.30 -3.38 1.36
C TYR A 66 -13.94 -4.68 0.86
N TYR A 67 -15.21 -4.59 0.46
CA TYR A 67 -16.05 -5.71 0.04
C TYR A 67 -16.34 -6.72 1.17
N ASN A 68 -15.32 -7.42 1.66
CA ASN A 68 -15.41 -8.37 2.77
C ASN A 68 -15.23 -7.64 4.12
N LYS A 69 -16.34 -7.33 4.78
CA LYS A 69 -16.31 -6.61 6.06
C LYS A 69 -15.79 -7.50 7.19
N CYS A 70 -14.83 -6.98 7.96
CA CYS A 70 -14.36 -7.63 9.18
C CYS A 70 -15.35 -7.45 10.34
N THR A 71 -15.25 -8.31 11.35
CA THR A 71 -15.76 -7.99 12.70
C THR A 71 -14.95 -6.83 13.29
N PRO A 72 -15.46 -6.10 14.30
CA PRO A 72 -14.68 -5.04 14.96
C PRO A 72 -13.30 -5.52 15.46
N LYS A 73 -13.23 -6.73 16.02
CA LYS A 73 -11.96 -7.36 16.43
C LYS A 73 -11.05 -7.66 15.24
N GLY A 74 -11.62 -8.11 14.12
CA GLY A 74 -10.87 -8.36 12.89
C GLY A 74 -10.30 -7.07 12.29
N LEU A 75 -11.07 -5.97 12.32
CA LEU A 75 -10.64 -4.67 11.85
C LEU A 75 -9.44 -4.15 12.65
N ILE A 76 -9.48 -4.27 13.99
CA ILE A 76 -8.35 -3.91 14.85
C ILE A 76 -7.12 -4.73 14.50
N ARG A 77 -7.27 -6.06 14.36
CA ARG A 77 -6.16 -6.96 14.00
C ARG A 77 -5.57 -6.71 12.62
N HIS A 78 -6.34 -6.18 11.67
CA HIS A 78 -5.84 -5.87 10.34
C HIS A 78 -4.83 -4.71 10.36
N TYR A 79 -4.99 -3.75 11.28
CA TYR A 79 -4.10 -2.59 11.41
C TYR A 79 -2.94 -2.79 12.40
N GLN A 80 -2.89 -3.91 13.12
CA GLN A 80 -1.84 -4.25 14.09
C GLN A 80 -0.74 -5.08 13.43
#